data_AF-X0SKQ7-F1
#
_entry.id   AF-X0SKQ7-F1
#
_cell.length_a   1.000
_cell.length_b   1.000
_cell.length_c   1.000
_cell.angle_alpha   90.00
_cell.angle_beta   90.00
_cell.angle_gamma   90.00
#
_symmetry.space_group_name_H-M   'P 1'
#
loop_
_entity.id
_entity.type
_entity.pdbx_description
1 polymer ?
#
loop_
_entity_poly.entity_id
_entity_poly.type
_entity_poly.pdbx_seq_one_letter_code
_entity_poly.pdbx_strand_id
1 'polypeptide(L)'
;DAGVISEYLKALHALTRAEAIDTSAAAINEARKFETTLCAGAVGVWAADRQEVWKHAFHDAFGDAAVACPADNYYVNKLRKRGMTPIVMNSDPMGLCKRVGIRIHRNVLSPTDNARMNIVPGTSELFHVVWAAMERRGLTNKPKPEVRIFKAVGDGQMGQRIGNTVYINESYLGSDKEGMIAVHEIMHYLTDAGDCTESFEYALSHMAYKALGLNQCPEG
;
A
#
# COMPACT_ATOMS: atom_id res chain seq x y z
N ASP A 1 21.12 -3.68 26.26
CA ASP A 1 21.77 -4.95 25.91
C ASP A 1 21.11 -5.46 24.63
N ALA A 2 21.90 -5.82 23.61
CA ALA A 2 21.40 -6.31 22.32
C ALA A 2 20.69 -7.68 22.46
N GLY A 3 21.14 -8.53 23.39
CA GLY A 3 20.53 -9.83 23.63
C GLY A 3 19.08 -9.73 24.10
N VAL A 4 18.81 -8.80 25.03
CA VAL A 4 17.45 -8.55 25.54
C VAL A 4 16.52 -8.04 24.43
N ILE A 5 17.02 -7.18 23.54
CA ILE A 5 16.25 -6.68 22.39
C ILE A 5 15.93 -7.82 21.42
N SER A 6 16.92 -8.68 21.11
CA SER A 6 16.72 -9.84 20.24
C SER A 6 15.62 -10.76 20.77
N GLU A 7 15.65 -11.12 22.05
CA GLU A 7 14.64 -11.98 22.65
C GLU A 7 13.25 -11.32 22.68
N TYR A 8 13.18 -10.01 22.97
CA TYR A 8 11.94 -9.24 22.87
C TYR A 8 11.35 -9.28 21.45
N LEU A 9 12.18 -9.06 20.42
CA LEU A 9 11.75 -9.09 19.03
C LEU A 9 11.23 -10.47 18.61
N LYS A 10 11.93 -11.55 19.02
CA LYS A 10 11.50 -12.93 18.77
C LYS A 10 10.15 -13.22 19.43
N ALA A 11 9.95 -12.78 20.67
CA ALA A 11 8.69 -12.93 21.40
C ALA A 11 7.55 -12.18 20.70
N LEU A 12 7.77 -10.94 20.27
CA LEU A 12 6.77 -10.18 19.49
C LEU A 12 6.38 -10.88 18.19
N HIS A 13 7.38 -11.35 17.43
CA HIS A 13 7.12 -12.09 16.20
C HIS A 13 6.28 -13.35 16.44
N ALA A 14 6.62 -14.12 17.47
CA ALA A 14 5.88 -15.31 17.86
C ALA A 14 4.44 -14.98 18.27
N LEU A 15 4.23 -13.93 19.06
CA LEU A 15 2.91 -13.46 19.50
C LEU A 15 2.04 -13.07 18.32
N THR A 16 2.54 -12.19 17.45
CA THR A 16 1.77 -11.70 16.31
C THR A 16 1.41 -12.85 15.37
N ARG A 17 2.30 -13.83 15.18
CA ARG A 17 1.96 -15.04 14.42
C ARG A 17 0.92 -15.91 15.13
N ALA A 18 0.99 -16.04 16.45
CA ALA A 18 0.07 -16.85 17.22
C ALA A 18 -1.36 -16.29 17.21
N GLU A 19 -1.48 -14.96 17.39
CA GLU A 19 -2.75 -14.22 17.33
C GLU A 19 -3.36 -14.25 15.92
N ALA A 20 -2.55 -14.26 14.86
CA ALA A 20 -3.02 -14.34 13.47
C ALA A 20 -3.44 -15.76 13.02
N ILE A 21 -3.08 -16.81 13.76
CA ILE A 21 -3.29 -18.23 13.37
C ILE A 21 -4.24 -18.97 14.34
N ASP A 22 -4.89 -18.26 15.28
CA ASP A 22 -5.79 -18.85 16.28
C ASP A 22 -5.13 -20.02 17.05
N THR A 23 -3.94 -19.76 17.59
CA THR A 23 -3.19 -20.75 18.39
C THR A 23 -3.34 -20.52 19.89
N SER A 24 -3.01 -21.56 20.68
CA SER A 24 -3.42 -21.70 22.08
C SER A 24 -3.04 -20.52 22.99
N ALA A 25 -3.91 -20.24 23.96
CA ALA A 25 -3.79 -19.16 24.94
C ALA A 25 -2.44 -19.13 25.71
N ALA A 26 -1.71 -20.26 25.77
CA ALA A 26 -0.42 -20.35 26.43
C ALA A 26 0.69 -19.55 25.70
N ALA A 27 0.76 -19.65 24.36
CA ALA A 27 1.75 -18.92 23.56
C ALA A 27 1.49 -17.40 23.59
N ILE A 28 0.21 -17.00 23.61
CA ILE A 28 -0.22 -15.61 23.73
C ILE A 28 0.15 -15.04 25.11
N ASN A 29 -0.07 -15.81 26.19
CA ASN A 29 0.22 -15.37 27.55
C ASN A 29 1.73 -15.23 27.85
N GLU A 30 2.58 -16.08 27.27
CA GLU A 30 4.02 -15.98 27.48
C GLU A 30 4.62 -14.74 26.82
N ALA A 31 4.21 -14.42 25.60
CA ALA A 31 4.72 -13.24 24.93
C ALA A 31 4.14 -11.91 25.46
N ARG A 32 2.90 -11.89 25.98
CA ARG A 32 2.35 -10.70 26.66
C ARG A 32 3.10 -10.28 27.93
N LYS A 33 3.81 -11.21 28.59
CA LYS A 33 4.68 -10.89 29.75
C LYS A 33 5.84 -9.96 29.35
N PHE A 34 6.33 -10.06 28.12
CA PHE A 34 7.38 -9.18 27.60
C PHE A 34 6.85 -7.80 27.23
N GLU A 35 5.60 -7.70 26.76
CA GLU A 35 4.94 -6.44 26.42
C GLU A 35 4.63 -5.57 27.66
N THR A 36 4.23 -6.19 28.77
CA THR A 36 3.93 -5.47 30.04
C THR A 36 5.17 -4.92 30.74
N THR A 37 6.37 -5.44 30.42
CA THR A 37 7.62 -5.02 31.08
C THR A 37 8.25 -3.78 30.43
N LEU A 38 7.80 -3.40 29.23
CA LEU A 38 8.39 -2.33 28.43
C LEU A 38 7.29 -1.39 27.92
N CYS A 39 7.06 -0.26 28.62
CA CYS A 39 6.12 0.76 28.15
C CYS A 39 6.50 1.20 26.73
N ALA A 40 5.61 0.97 25.76
CA ALA A 40 5.83 1.23 24.34
C ALA A 40 6.36 2.65 24.03
N GLY A 41 5.97 3.65 24.84
CA GLY A 41 6.48 5.02 24.74
C GLY A 41 7.95 5.18 25.13
N ALA A 42 8.41 4.49 26.18
CA ALA A 42 9.81 4.54 26.61
C ALA A 42 10.74 3.75 25.67
N VAL A 43 10.25 2.62 25.13
CA VAL A 43 10.97 1.84 24.11
C VAL A 43 11.15 2.64 22.83
N GLY A 44 10.13 3.38 22.40
CA GLY A 44 10.19 4.18 21.18
C GLY A 44 11.26 5.26 21.21
N VAL A 45 11.37 6.00 22.32
CA VAL A 45 12.40 7.05 22.52
C VAL A 45 13.78 6.43 22.66
N TRP A 46 13.91 5.40 23.51
CA TRP A 46 15.19 4.73 23.72
C TRP A 46 15.74 4.05 22.46
N ALA A 47 14.86 3.51 21.61
CA ALA A 47 15.24 2.90 20.35
C ALA A 47 15.66 3.92 19.29
N ALA A 48 15.05 5.12 19.29
CA ALA A 48 15.44 6.20 18.40
C ALA A 48 16.86 6.71 18.69
N ASP A 49 17.29 6.69 19.96
CA ASP A 49 18.64 7.09 20.38
C ASP A 49 19.69 5.98 20.15
N ARG A 50 19.26 4.73 19.88
CA ARG A 50 20.13 3.55 19.74
C ARG A 50 19.80 2.73 18.50
N GLN A 51 19.57 3.41 17.38
CA GLN A 51 19.10 2.80 16.13
C GLN A 51 19.99 1.63 15.68
N GLU A 52 21.32 1.80 15.70
CA GLU A 52 22.27 0.77 15.29
C GLU A 52 22.21 -0.49 16.18
N VAL A 53 21.99 -0.33 17.50
CA VAL A 53 21.85 -1.47 18.41
C VAL A 53 20.58 -2.26 18.10
N TRP A 54 19.48 -1.57 17.78
CA TRP A 54 18.23 -2.21 17.38
C TRP A 54 18.34 -2.93 16.05
N LYS A 55 18.99 -2.29 15.08
CA LYS A 55 19.21 -2.85 13.76
C LYS A 55 20.09 -4.11 13.82
N HIS A 56 21.19 -4.06 14.58
CA HIS A 56 22.02 -5.24 14.84
C HIS A 56 21.23 -6.34 15.55
N ALA A 57 20.54 -6.03 16.64
CA ALA A 57 19.75 -7.03 17.37
C ALA A 57 18.66 -7.68 16.49
N PHE A 58 18.04 -6.92 15.59
CA PHE A 58 17.08 -7.47 14.63
C PHE A 58 17.73 -8.43 13.64
N HIS A 59 18.88 -8.07 13.08
CA HIS A 59 19.61 -8.94 12.14
C HIS A 59 20.25 -10.15 12.81
N ASP A 60 20.74 -10.02 14.04
CA ASP A 60 21.21 -11.15 14.85
C ASP A 60 20.06 -12.13 15.14
N ALA A 61 18.87 -11.62 15.41
CA ALA A 61 17.71 -12.45 15.73
C ALA A 61 17.12 -13.18 14.52
N PHE A 62 17.09 -12.53 13.35
CA PHE A 62 16.29 -12.98 12.20
C PHE A 62 17.08 -13.14 10.90
N GLY A 63 18.36 -12.80 10.91
CA GLY A 63 19.24 -12.79 9.75
C GLY A 63 19.15 -11.50 8.92
N ASP A 64 20.14 -11.31 8.06
CA ASP A 64 20.24 -10.12 7.21
C ASP A 64 19.08 -9.99 6.22
N ALA A 65 18.57 -11.12 5.72
CA ALA A 65 17.45 -11.19 4.77
C ALA A 65 16.07 -10.86 5.39
N ALA A 66 16.02 -10.58 6.71
CA ALA A 66 14.79 -10.29 7.41
C ALA A 66 14.15 -8.97 6.98
N VAL A 67 12.82 -9.00 6.84
CA VAL A 67 11.98 -7.84 6.49
C VAL A 67 10.74 -7.84 7.37
N ALA A 68 10.50 -6.75 8.10
CA ALA A 68 9.31 -6.64 8.92
C ALA A 68 8.04 -6.39 8.07
N CYS A 69 6.97 -7.12 8.35
CA CYS A 69 5.71 -7.03 7.62
C CYS A 69 4.50 -7.22 8.54
N PRO A 70 3.30 -6.76 8.14
CA PRO A 70 2.09 -7.06 8.89
C PRO A 70 1.78 -8.56 8.86
N ALA A 71 0.90 -8.99 9.76
CA ALA A 71 0.36 -10.35 9.83
C ALA A 71 -0.66 -10.63 8.73
N ASP A 72 -0.22 -10.53 7.48
CA ASP A 72 -1.05 -10.74 6.30
C ASP A 72 -0.32 -11.69 5.34
N ASN A 73 -0.99 -12.80 5.02
CA ASN A 73 -0.48 -13.86 4.15
C ASN A 73 -0.05 -13.34 2.77
N TYR A 74 -0.68 -12.29 2.25
CA TYR A 74 -0.29 -11.68 0.98
C TYR A 74 1.16 -11.17 1.03
N TYR A 75 1.49 -10.32 2.02
CA TYR A 75 2.83 -9.74 2.13
C TYR A 75 3.88 -10.79 2.49
N VAL A 76 3.54 -11.71 3.40
CA VAL A 76 4.40 -12.85 3.77
C VAL A 76 4.77 -13.67 2.53
N ASN A 77 3.79 -14.01 1.70
CA ASN A 77 4.02 -14.81 0.49
C ASN A 77 4.80 -14.03 -0.58
N LYS A 78 4.55 -12.73 -0.75
CA LYS A 78 5.31 -11.88 -1.68
C LYS A 78 6.78 -11.77 -1.29
N LEU A 79 7.07 -11.59 0.00
CA LEU A 79 8.44 -11.53 0.51
C LEU A 79 9.17 -12.87 0.33
N ARG A 80 8.52 -14.00 0.68
CA ARG A 80 9.10 -15.34 0.51
C ARG A 80 9.44 -15.64 -0.94
N LYS A 81 8.56 -15.29 -1.89
CA LYS A 81 8.82 -15.47 -3.33
C LYS A 81 10.03 -14.68 -3.83
N ARG A 82 10.46 -13.65 -3.10
CA ARG A 82 11.68 -12.86 -3.38
C ARG A 82 12.90 -13.30 -2.60
N GLY A 83 12.83 -14.44 -1.89
CA GLY A 83 13.94 -14.95 -1.08
C GLY A 83 14.20 -14.15 0.21
N MET A 84 13.22 -13.35 0.66
CA MET A 84 13.31 -12.59 1.90
C MET A 84 12.66 -13.36 3.05
N THR A 85 13.11 -13.10 4.28
CA THR A 85 12.54 -13.69 5.50
C THR A 85 11.51 -12.75 6.11
N PRO A 86 10.20 -13.00 5.95
CA PRO A 86 9.17 -12.12 6.51
C PRO A 86 9.10 -12.26 8.03
N ILE A 87 9.28 -11.15 8.74
CA ILE A 87 9.11 -11.05 10.19
C ILE A 87 7.80 -10.32 10.46
N VAL A 88 6.78 -11.11 10.77
CA VAL A 88 5.44 -10.64 11.09
C VAL A 88 5.45 -9.86 12.40
N MET A 89 4.92 -8.63 12.39
CA MET A 89 4.83 -7.72 13.53
C MET A 89 3.53 -6.90 13.50
N ASN A 90 3.06 -6.48 14.67
CA ASN A 90 1.99 -5.49 14.82
C ASN A 90 2.41 -4.08 14.35
N SER A 91 1.44 -3.16 14.22
CA SER A 91 1.66 -1.79 13.72
C SER A 91 2.76 -1.04 14.46
N ASP A 92 2.80 -1.15 15.79
CA ASP A 92 3.64 -0.31 16.62
C ASP A 92 5.13 -0.74 16.55
N PRO A 93 5.48 -2.04 16.71
CA PRO A 93 6.85 -2.51 16.46
C PRO A 93 7.31 -2.32 15.02
N MET A 94 6.41 -2.47 14.03
CA MET A 94 6.74 -2.21 12.63
C MET A 94 7.05 -0.72 12.38
N GLY A 95 6.31 0.18 13.03
CA GLY A 95 6.59 1.61 13.02
C GLY A 95 7.96 1.93 13.62
N LEU A 96 8.37 1.22 14.67
CA LEU A 96 9.71 1.35 15.22
C LEU A 96 10.79 0.86 14.23
N CYS A 97 10.60 -0.32 13.63
CA CYS A 97 11.51 -0.87 12.61
C CYS A 97 11.75 0.16 11.49
N LYS A 98 10.68 0.80 11.01
CA LYS A 98 10.77 1.87 10.02
C LYS A 98 11.63 3.05 10.49
N ARG A 99 11.44 3.52 11.74
CA ARG A 99 12.18 4.67 12.29
C ARG A 99 13.68 4.39 12.44
N VAL A 100 14.06 3.17 12.79
CA VAL A 100 15.47 2.79 13.02
C VAL A 100 16.15 2.22 11.76
N GLY A 101 15.52 2.33 10.59
CA GLY A 101 16.10 1.92 9.31
C GLY A 101 16.13 0.41 9.07
N ILE A 102 15.34 -0.39 9.81
CA ILE A 102 15.11 -1.80 9.50
C ILE A 102 14.17 -1.88 8.29
N ARG A 103 14.48 -2.80 7.37
CA ARG A 103 13.67 -3.02 6.16
C ARG A 103 12.26 -3.47 6.53
N ILE A 104 11.27 -2.74 6.04
CA ILE A 104 9.86 -3.15 6.11
C ILE A 104 9.33 -3.48 4.71
N HIS A 105 8.24 -4.24 4.62
CA HIS A 105 7.59 -4.63 3.36
C HIS A 105 7.44 -3.45 2.39
N ARG A 106 7.02 -2.27 2.88
CA ARG A 106 6.82 -1.07 2.04
C ARG A 106 8.08 -0.60 1.32
N ASN A 107 9.27 -0.85 1.86
CA ASN A 107 10.54 -0.44 1.27
C ASN A 107 11.10 -1.43 0.24
N VAL A 108 10.67 -2.68 0.29
CA VAL A 108 11.26 -3.76 -0.52
C VAL A 108 10.30 -4.33 -1.57
N LEU A 109 8.99 -4.11 -1.39
CA LEU A 109 7.97 -4.49 -2.34
C LEU A 109 7.71 -3.34 -3.33
N SER A 110 7.28 -3.66 -4.55
CA SER A 110 6.90 -2.64 -5.53
C SER A 110 5.67 -1.85 -5.05
N PRO A 111 5.44 -0.63 -5.55
CA PRO A 111 4.21 0.11 -5.29
C PRO A 111 2.94 -0.72 -5.56
N THR A 112 2.92 -1.49 -6.65
CA THR A 112 1.80 -2.37 -7.00
C THR A 112 1.59 -3.50 -6.00
N ASP A 113 2.66 -4.09 -5.46
CA ASP A 113 2.52 -5.09 -4.40
C ASP A 113 2.02 -4.45 -3.10
N ASN A 114 2.53 -3.27 -2.74
CA ASN A 114 2.03 -2.53 -1.57
C ASN A 114 0.56 -2.13 -1.72
N ALA A 115 0.09 -1.94 -2.95
CA ALA A 115 -1.30 -1.74 -3.30
C ALA A 115 -2.12 -3.05 -3.42
N ARG A 116 -1.51 -4.20 -3.13
CA ARG A 116 -2.15 -5.53 -3.23
C ARG A 116 -2.68 -5.86 -4.64
N MET A 117 -1.97 -5.38 -5.65
CA MET A 117 -2.30 -5.60 -7.06
C MET A 117 -1.52 -6.77 -7.65
N ASN A 118 -2.23 -7.71 -8.27
CA ASN A 118 -1.61 -8.70 -9.14
C ASN A 118 -1.78 -8.26 -10.59
N ILE A 119 -0.72 -7.71 -11.19
CA ILE A 119 -0.75 -7.23 -12.57
C ILE A 119 -0.92 -8.42 -13.52
N VAL A 120 -1.87 -8.31 -14.44
CA VAL A 120 -2.19 -9.33 -15.45
C VAL A 120 -2.01 -8.74 -16.85
N PRO A 121 -1.78 -9.57 -17.89
CA PRO A 121 -1.72 -9.09 -19.26
C PRO A 121 -3.05 -8.46 -19.70
N GLY A 122 -2.99 -7.32 -20.40
CA GLY A 122 -4.16 -6.68 -20.99
C GLY A 122 -4.11 -5.15 -20.92
N THR A 123 -5.13 -4.52 -21.50
CA THR A 123 -5.42 -3.08 -21.43
C THR A 123 -6.94 -2.87 -21.40
N SER A 124 -7.39 -1.63 -21.19
CA SER A 124 -8.80 -1.23 -21.34
C SER A 124 -8.97 -0.45 -22.64
N GLU A 125 -9.73 -1.03 -23.58
CA GLU A 125 -10.10 -0.34 -24.81
C GLU A 125 -10.98 0.88 -24.52
N LEU A 126 -11.87 0.77 -23.53
CA LEU A 126 -12.75 1.88 -23.16
C LEU A 126 -11.95 3.05 -22.58
N PHE A 127 -10.89 2.79 -21.81
CA PHE A 127 -9.96 3.84 -21.38
C PHE A 127 -9.37 4.58 -22.59
N HIS A 128 -8.95 3.86 -23.63
CA HIS A 128 -8.39 4.48 -24.83
C HIS A 128 -9.42 5.35 -25.56
N VAL A 129 -10.68 4.92 -25.62
CA VAL A 129 -11.80 5.70 -26.17
C VAL A 129 -12.06 6.97 -25.35
N VAL A 130 -12.11 6.84 -24.01
CA VAL A 130 -12.31 7.98 -23.09
C VAL A 130 -11.17 8.99 -23.24
N TRP A 131 -9.91 8.53 -23.22
CA TRP A 131 -8.75 9.40 -23.41
C TRP A 131 -8.82 10.18 -24.73
N ALA A 132 -9.08 9.49 -25.85
CA ALA A 132 -9.20 10.16 -27.16
C ALA A 132 -10.36 11.17 -27.19
N ALA A 133 -11.46 10.90 -26.49
CA ALA A 133 -12.58 11.81 -26.37
C ALA A 133 -12.24 13.06 -25.54
N MET A 134 -11.38 12.92 -24.53
CA MET A 134 -10.87 14.03 -23.71
C MET A 134 -9.85 14.88 -24.47
N GLU A 135 -8.92 14.25 -25.20
CA GLU A 135 -7.97 14.96 -26.07
C GLU A 135 -8.66 15.83 -27.10
N ARG A 136 -9.66 15.28 -27.82
CA ARG A 136 -10.44 16.04 -28.82
C ARG A 136 -11.16 17.26 -28.23
N ARG A 137 -11.43 17.26 -26.93
CA ARG A 137 -12.09 18.36 -26.20
C ARG A 137 -11.12 19.30 -25.50
N GLY A 138 -9.80 19.11 -25.67
CA GLY A 138 -8.79 19.90 -24.97
C GLY A 138 -8.88 19.75 -23.45
N LEU A 139 -9.20 18.53 -22.98
CA LEU A 139 -9.31 18.19 -21.56
C LEU A 139 -8.05 17.53 -21.00
N THR A 140 -7.03 17.32 -21.82
CA THR A 140 -5.76 16.72 -21.41
C THR A 140 -4.66 17.78 -21.40
N ASN A 141 -3.84 17.78 -20.36
CA ASN A 141 -2.67 18.66 -20.19
C ASN A 141 -1.36 17.88 -19.96
N LYS A 142 -1.44 16.54 -20.03
CA LYS A 142 -0.34 15.59 -19.83
C LYS A 142 -0.34 14.56 -20.97
N PRO A 143 0.80 13.92 -21.26
CA PRO A 143 0.83 12.80 -22.21
C PRO A 143 -0.07 11.66 -21.73
N LYS A 144 -0.53 10.82 -22.66
CA LYS A 144 -1.33 9.64 -22.34
C LYS A 144 -0.59 8.72 -21.36
N PRO A 145 -1.19 8.33 -20.22
CA PRO A 145 -0.55 7.40 -19.30
C PRO A 145 -0.51 5.99 -19.89
N GLU A 146 0.39 5.17 -19.37
CA GLU A 146 0.34 3.73 -19.60
C GLU A 146 -0.89 3.16 -18.88
N VAL A 147 -1.57 2.18 -19.50
CA VAL A 147 -2.71 1.49 -18.89
C VAL A 147 -2.35 0.04 -18.67
N ARG A 148 -2.58 -0.47 -17.46
CA ARG A 148 -2.39 -1.89 -17.13
C ARG A 148 -3.61 -2.43 -16.41
N ILE A 149 -3.78 -3.74 -16.52
CA ILE A 149 -4.85 -4.45 -15.81
C ILE A 149 -4.29 -5.14 -14.58
N PHE A 150 -5.06 -5.14 -13.49
CA PHE A 150 -4.71 -5.87 -12.29
C PHE A 150 -5.89 -6.63 -11.73
N LYS A 151 -5.59 -7.68 -10.97
CA LYS A 151 -6.54 -8.36 -10.10
C LYS A 151 -6.29 -7.93 -8.65
N ALA A 152 -7.30 -7.36 -8.01
CA ALA A 152 -7.24 -6.97 -6.61
C ALA A 152 -7.08 -8.20 -5.70
N VAL A 153 -6.33 -8.06 -4.59
CA VAL A 153 -6.35 -9.02 -3.48
C VAL A 153 -7.12 -8.41 -2.31
N GLY A 154 -8.31 -8.95 -2.05
CA GLY A 154 -9.28 -8.38 -1.12
C GLY A 154 -10.30 -7.49 -1.83
N ASP A 155 -11.06 -6.71 -1.07
CA ASP A 155 -12.25 -6.03 -1.60
C ASP A 155 -11.96 -4.62 -2.14
N GLY A 156 -12.71 -4.28 -3.21
CA GLY A 156 -13.21 -2.92 -3.46
C GLY A 156 -12.39 -1.99 -4.33
N GLN A 157 -11.13 -2.30 -4.67
CA GLN A 157 -10.33 -1.37 -5.48
C GLN A 157 -10.73 -1.41 -6.96
N MET A 158 -11.34 -0.32 -7.46
CA MET A 158 -11.80 -0.21 -8.85
C MET A 158 -10.66 0.11 -9.82
N GLY A 159 -9.77 1.01 -9.40
CA GLY A 159 -8.60 1.44 -10.14
C GLY A 159 -7.53 2.01 -9.21
N GLN A 160 -6.39 2.34 -9.79
CA GLN A 160 -5.39 3.17 -9.12
C GLN A 160 -4.45 3.80 -10.13
N ARG A 161 -4.00 5.01 -9.81
CA ARG A 161 -2.82 5.59 -10.42
C ARG A 161 -1.57 5.37 -9.58
N ILE A 162 -0.50 4.88 -10.21
CA ILE A 162 0.85 4.85 -9.62
C ILE A 162 1.82 5.48 -10.63
N GLY A 163 2.35 6.65 -10.29
CA GLY A 163 3.21 7.41 -11.19
C GLY A 163 2.49 7.78 -12.48
N ASN A 164 3.05 7.36 -13.62
CA ASN A 164 2.49 7.60 -14.96
C ASN A 164 1.68 6.41 -15.51
N THR A 165 1.38 5.43 -14.66
CA THR A 165 0.60 4.26 -15.05
C THR A 165 -0.74 4.27 -14.32
N VAL A 166 -1.82 4.08 -15.08
CA VAL A 166 -3.17 3.83 -14.58
C VAL A 166 -3.43 2.33 -14.59
N TYR A 167 -3.92 1.82 -13.47
CA TYR A 167 -4.28 0.44 -13.26
C TYR A 167 -5.79 0.32 -13.16
N ILE A 168 -6.38 -0.56 -13.95
CA ILE A 168 -7.83 -0.85 -13.94
C ILE A 168 -8.03 -2.27 -13.46
N ASN A 169 -8.97 -2.46 -12.53
CA ASN A 169 -9.24 -3.80 -12.01
C ASN A 169 -9.97 -4.64 -13.07
N GLU A 170 -9.42 -5.83 -13.32
CA GLU A 170 -9.89 -6.84 -14.25
C GLU A 170 -11.39 -7.12 -14.10
N SER A 171 -11.91 -7.11 -12.86
CA SER A 171 -13.32 -7.41 -12.59
C SER A 171 -14.31 -6.42 -13.21
N TYR A 172 -13.85 -5.24 -13.63
CA TYR A 172 -14.70 -4.21 -14.22
C TYR A 172 -14.54 -4.10 -15.74
N LEU A 173 -13.64 -4.85 -16.37
CA LEU A 173 -13.50 -4.82 -17.83
C LEU A 173 -14.78 -5.36 -18.49
N GLY A 174 -15.31 -4.60 -19.45
CA GLY A 174 -16.58 -4.87 -20.13
C GLY A 174 -17.83 -4.58 -19.30
N SER A 175 -17.69 -4.10 -18.06
CA SER A 175 -18.83 -3.75 -17.22
C SER A 175 -19.40 -2.37 -17.55
N ASP A 176 -20.63 -2.11 -17.13
CA ASP A 176 -21.26 -0.78 -17.17
C ASP A 176 -20.48 0.29 -16.40
N LYS A 177 -19.66 -0.13 -15.42
CA LYS A 177 -18.81 0.75 -14.61
C LYS A 177 -17.45 1.05 -15.22
N GLU A 178 -17.00 0.32 -16.25
CA GLU A 178 -15.65 0.49 -16.81
C GLU A 178 -15.42 1.94 -17.26
N GLY A 179 -16.41 2.54 -17.93
CA GLY A 179 -16.30 3.90 -18.45
C GLY A 179 -16.17 4.94 -17.33
N MET A 180 -16.95 4.77 -16.27
CA MET A 180 -16.86 5.61 -15.07
C MET A 180 -15.47 5.49 -14.42
N ILE A 181 -14.96 4.27 -14.25
CA ILE A 181 -13.64 4.02 -13.67
C ILE A 181 -12.54 4.63 -14.54
N ALA A 182 -12.61 4.46 -15.86
CA ALA A 182 -11.66 5.05 -16.78
C ALA A 182 -11.62 6.58 -16.66
N VAL A 183 -12.78 7.24 -16.62
CA VAL A 183 -12.85 8.70 -16.39
C VAL A 183 -12.25 9.05 -15.04
N HIS A 184 -12.64 8.36 -13.96
CA HIS A 184 -12.17 8.61 -12.60
C HIS A 184 -10.64 8.54 -12.51
N GLU A 185 -10.02 7.49 -13.03
CA GLU A 185 -8.56 7.31 -12.97
C GLU A 185 -7.79 8.27 -13.89
N ILE A 186 -8.35 8.62 -15.06
CA ILE A 186 -7.78 9.68 -15.91
C ILE A 186 -7.77 11.01 -15.14
N MET A 187 -8.80 11.29 -14.37
CA MET A 187 -8.86 12.52 -13.59
C MET A 187 -7.82 12.58 -12.48
N HIS A 188 -7.60 11.48 -11.75
CA HIS A 188 -6.47 11.41 -10.82
C HIS A 188 -5.14 11.63 -11.54
N TYR A 189 -4.98 11.11 -12.76
CA TYR A 189 -3.77 11.30 -13.54
C TYR A 189 -3.55 12.76 -13.97
N LEU A 190 -4.59 13.42 -14.48
CA LEU A 190 -4.49 14.79 -14.97
C LEU A 190 -4.31 15.82 -13.84
N THR A 191 -4.93 15.59 -12.69
CA THR A 191 -4.99 16.57 -11.58
C THR A 191 -4.00 16.31 -10.46
N ASP A 192 -3.47 15.10 -10.34
CA ASP A 192 -2.75 14.61 -9.14
C ASP A 192 -3.57 14.67 -7.83
N ALA A 193 -4.89 14.96 -7.92
CA ALA A 193 -5.76 15.09 -6.77
C ALA A 193 -6.14 13.71 -6.20
N GLY A 194 -6.33 13.64 -4.88
CA GLY A 194 -6.89 12.47 -4.21
C GLY A 194 -8.41 12.39 -4.35
N ASP A 195 -8.97 11.24 -3.98
CA ASP A 195 -10.43 11.03 -3.93
C ASP A 195 -11.12 12.08 -3.07
N CYS A 196 -12.32 12.49 -3.49
CA CYS A 196 -13.21 13.42 -2.77
C CYS A 196 -12.55 14.74 -2.34
N THR A 197 -11.53 15.18 -3.06
CA THR A 197 -10.96 16.52 -2.88
C THR A 197 -11.73 17.52 -3.72
N GLU A 198 -11.84 18.76 -3.26
CA GLU A 198 -12.48 19.86 -3.99
C GLU A 198 -11.90 20.00 -5.41
N SER A 199 -10.58 19.86 -5.56
CA SER A 199 -9.92 19.91 -6.87
C SER A 199 -10.36 18.77 -7.79
N PHE A 200 -10.63 17.58 -7.25
CA PHE A 200 -11.13 16.44 -8.03
C PHE A 200 -12.59 16.65 -8.44
N GLU A 201 -13.45 17.10 -7.52
CA GLU A 201 -14.85 17.41 -7.78
C GLU A 201 -15.03 18.56 -8.78
N TYR A 202 -14.21 19.61 -8.65
CA TYR A 202 -14.16 20.72 -9.60
C TYR A 202 -13.75 20.24 -10.99
N ALA A 203 -12.74 19.37 -11.08
CA ALA A 203 -12.26 18.87 -12.35
C ALA A 203 -13.28 17.94 -13.05
N LEU A 204 -13.99 17.10 -12.28
CA LEU A 204 -15.12 16.30 -12.79
C LEU A 204 -16.26 17.20 -13.30
N SER A 205 -16.62 18.21 -12.52
CA SER A 205 -17.62 19.22 -12.90
C SER A 205 -17.22 19.91 -14.19
N HIS A 206 -16.00 20.47 -14.26
CA HIS A 206 -15.49 21.17 -15.43
C HIS A 206 -15.51 20.32 -16.71
N MET A 207 -15.17 19.03 -16.60
CA MET A 207 -15.32 18.09 -17.72
C MET A 207 -16.77 17.91 -18.15
N ALA A 208 -17.70 17.74 -17.20
CA ALA A 208 -19.11 17.58 -17.51
C ALA A 208 -19.65 18.81 -18.26
N TYR A 209 -19.27 20.02 -17.83
CA TYR A 209 -19.62 21.27 -18.53
C TYR A 209 -19.08 21.29 -19.97
N LYS A 210 -17.78 21.00 -20.15
CA LYS A 210 -17.17 20.94 -21.50
C LYS A 210 -17.78 19.83 -22.37
N ALA A 211 -18.15 18.69 -21.79
CA ALA A 211 -18.79 17.60 -22.51
C ALA A 211 -20.19 17.99 -23.03
N LEU A 212 -20.89 18.86 -22.29
CA LEU A 212 -22.19 19.42 -22.66
C LEU A 212 -22.09 20.64 -23.60
N GLY A 213 -20.88 21.05 -24.00
CA GLY A 213 -20.68 22.23 -24.83
C GLY A 213 -20.93 23.56 -24.11
N LEU A 214 -20.89 23.56 -22.78
CA LEU A 214 -21.06 24.75 -21.96
C LEU A 214 -19.70 25.44 -21.79
N ASN A 215 -19.65 26.74 -22.06
CA ASN A 215 -18.40 27.50 -22.14
C ASN A 215 -17.76 27.78 -20.77
N GLN A 216 -18.51 27.70 -19.67
CA GLN A 216 -18.00 27.97 -18.32
C GLN A 216 -18.70 27.07 -17.29
N CYS A 217 -17.91 26.52 -16.37
CA CYS A 217 -18.42 26.01 -15.11
C CYS A 217 -18.71 27.24 -14.24
N PRO A 218 -19.91 27.39 -13.64
CA PRO A 218 -20.17 28.49 -12.72
C PRO A 218 -19.11 28.47 -11.63
N GLU A 219 -18.54 29.64 -11.34
CA GLU A 219 -17.61 29.82 -10.24
C GLU A 219 -18.35 29.45 -8.95
N GLY A 220 -17.78 28.49 -8.21
CA GLY A 220 -18.26 28.05 -6.90
C GLY A 220 -17.81 29.01 -5.81
#